data_AF-A0A7V1IJP8-F1
#
_entry.id   AF-A0A7V1IJP8-F1
#
_cell.length_a   1.000
_cell.length_b   1.000
_cell.length_c   1.000
_cell.angle_alpha   90.00
_cell.angle_beta   90.00
_cell.angle_gamma   90.00
#
_symmetry.space_group_name_H-M   'P 1'
#
loop_
_entity.id
_entity.type
_entity.pdbx_description
1 polymer ?
#
loop_
_entity_poly.entity_id
_entity_poly.type
_entity_poly.pdbx_seq_one_letter_code
_entity_poly.pdbx_strand_id
1 'polypeptide(L)'
;MIKILGERNSGTTYLDRLLRRNLRVRILPGVLPKPIERLFPTSERVRDLYFRATRRHNLGWKHAAAPRPGELADAAIDPSEILFLVLTKNPYSWLLSLHRRPYHAKQRHRDFDVFLKSPWPTLGRENARTSFETPIDLWNAKNASYLDLAAGAEVLALRYEDLLRNPFGILDRLVRTHRFEARRSPFENIEEAAKPGDRDRRSSDYRDYYLGERWKQELSPSSLAWINSRLDQDLMERLGYPLIDPAAPEAPRNP
;
A
#
# COMPACT_ATOMS: atom_id res chain seq x y z
N MET A 1 -10.60 15.42 -6.47
CA MET A 1 -10.68 14.53 -5.27
C MET A 1 -9.48 13.59 -5.25
N ILE A 2 -9.23 12.91 -4.13
CA ILE A 2 -8.22 11.84 -4.07
C ILE A 2 -8.83 10.50 -3.67
N LYS A 3 -8.47 9.43 -4.39
CA LYS A 3 -8.61 8.04 -3.91
C LYS A 3 -7.22 7.48 -3.65
N ILE A 4 -6.97 7.01 -2.42
CA ILE A 4 -5.73 6.31 -2.10
C ILE A 4 -5.94 4.82 -2.26
N LEU A 5 -5.06 4.17 -3.02
CA LEU A 5 -4.95 2.73 -3.13
C LEU A 5 -3.54 2.28 -2.77
N GLY A 6 -3.42 1.04 -2.30
CA GLY A 6 -2.14 0.43 -1.99
C GLY A 6 -2.36 -0.70 -1.01
N GLU A 7 -1.60 -1.77 -1.12
CA GLU A 7 -1.76 -2.94 -0.26
C GLU A 7 -1.50 -2.58 1.22
N ARG A 8 -2.03 -3.36 2.16
CA ARG A 8 -1.65 -3.33 3.57
C ARG A 8 -0.13 -3.26 3.70
N ASN A 9 0.34 -2.57 4.73
CA ASN A 9 1.78 -2.48 5.03
C ASN A 9 2.63 -1.73 3.97
N SER A 10 2.02 -1.04 3.01
CA SER A 10 2.70 -0.17 2.01
C SER A 10 2.89 1.29 2.43
N GLY A 11 2.27 1.74 3.55
CA GLY A 11 2.39 3.12 4.01
C GLY A 11 1.20 4.04 3.70
N THR A 12 0.07 3.51 3.20
CA THR A 12 -1.12 4.33 2.86
C THR A 12 -1.66 5.16 4.02
N THR A 13 -1.50 4.71 5.27
CA THR A 13 -1.89 5.50 6.45
C THR A 13 -0.98 6.71 6.67
N TYR A 14 0.33 6.59 6.40
CA TYR A 14 1.24 7.73 6.46
C TYR A 14 0.88 8.76 5.38
N LEU A 15 0.65 8.31 4.14
CA LEU A 15 0.20 9.17 3.04
C LEU A 15 -1.12 9.89 3.35
N ASP A 16 -2.16 9.17 3.82
CA ASP A 16 -3.45 9.79 4.18
C ASP A 16 -3.28 10.88 5.25
N ARG A 17 -2.49 10.61 6.31
CA ARG A 17 -2.21 11.60 7.36
C ARG A 17 -1.45 12.81 6.82
N LEU A 18 -0.41 12.57 6.00
CA LEU A 18 0.40 13.62 5.39
C LEU A 18 -0.45 14.56 4.51
N LEU A 19 -1.33 14.00 3.69
CA LEU A 19 -2.23 14.76 2.82
C LEU A 19 -3.23 15.59 3.63
N ARG A 20 -3.91 14.99 4.62
CA ARG A 20 -4.89 15.70 5.47
C ARG A 20 -4.28 16.80 6.31
N ARG A 21 -3.01 16.63 6.71
CA ARG A 21 -2.25 17.62 7.49
C ARG A 21 -1.96 18.87 6.64
N ASN A 22 -1.57 18.65 5.39
CA ASN A 22 -0.93 19.68 4.56
C ASN A 22 -1.76 20.23 3.42
N LEU A 23 -2.80 19.53 2.95
CA LEU A 23 -3.61 19.94 1.80
C LEU A 23 -5.08 20.08 2.18
N ARG A 24 -5.78 21.00 1.50
CA ARG A 24 -7.24 21.09 1.52
C ARG A 24 -7.80 20.15 0.46
N VAL A 25 -8.03 18.89 0.84
CA VAL A 25 -8.44 17.86 -0.11
C VAL A 25 -9.53 16.95 0.43
N ARG A 26 -10.47 16.58 -0.45
CA ARG A 26 -11.46 15.53 -0.21
C ARG A 26 -10.85 14.18 -0.60
N ILE A 27 -10.57 13.35 0.39
CA ILE A 27 -10.11 11.96 0.21
C ILE A 27 -11.31 11.03 0.33
N LEU A 28 -11.57 10.24 -0.71
CA LEU A 28 -12.66 9.26 -0.73
C LEU A 28 -12.47 8.22 0.39
N PRO A 29 -13.55 7.86 1.11
CA PRO A 29 -13.45 6.85 2.16
C PRO A 29 -12.87 5.53 1.64
N GLY A 30 -11.87 5.02 2.33
CA GLY A 30 -11.26 3.72 2.04
C GLY A 30 -11.17 2.83 3.27
N VAL A 31 -11.82 3.22 4.36
CA VAL A 31 -11.93 2.49 5.63
C VAL A 31 -13.36 2.62 6.15
N LEU A 32 -13.76 1.73 7.05
CA LEU A 32 -15.07 1.80 7.67
C LEU A 32 -15.19 3.12 8.49
N PRO A 33 -16.34 3.82 8.48
CA PRO A 33 -16.56 4.98 9.33
C PRO A 33 -16.39 4.64 10.81
N LYS A 34 -15.74 5.52 11.59
CA LYS A 34 -15.46 5.30 13.02
C LYS A 34 -16.68 4.89 13.86
N PRO A 35 -17.88 5.47 13.68
CA PRO A 35 -19.05 5.03 14.44
C PRO A 35 -19.40 3.56 14.20
N ILE A 36 -19.38 3.13 12.94
CA ILE A 36 -19.68 1.74 12.56
C ILE A 36 -18.55 0.82 13.04
N GLU A 37 -17.29 1.24 12.90
CA GLU A 37 -16.15 0.48 13.41
C GLU A 37 -16.18 0.30 14.93
N ARG A 38 -16.68 1.27 15.70
CA ARG A 38 -16.86 1.11 17.16
C ARG A 38 -17.95 0.11 17.54
N LEU A 39 -19.04 0.09 16.78
CA LEU A 39 -20.15 -0.86 17.00
C LEU A 39 -19.79 -2.28 16.58
N PHE A 40 -18.99 -2.41 15.52
CA PHE A 40 -18.62 -3.69 14.92
C PHE A 40 -17.10 -3.81 14.69
N PRO A 41 -16.28 -3.78 15.75
CA PRO A 41 -14.82 -3.66 15.64
C PRO A 41 -14.17 -4.82 14.90
N THR A 42 -14.68 -6.04 15.07
CA THR A 42 -14.09 -7.29 14.54
C THR A 42 -14.91 -7.93 13.42
N SER A 43 -16.03 -7.32 13.00
CA SER A 43 -16.94 -7.96 12.05
C SER A 43 -16.51 -7.73 10.60
N GLU A 44 -15.84 -8.74 10.05
CA GLU A 44 -15.46 -8.79 8.63
C GLU A 44 -16.68 -8.74 7.70
N ARG A 45 -17.79 -9.40 8.09
CA ARG A 45 -19.04 -9.41 7.32
C ARG A 45 -19.67 -8.03 7.22
N VAL A 46 -19.67 -7.25 8.31
CA VAL A 46 -20.18 -5.87 8.30
C VAL A 46 -19.31 -4.98 7.43
N ARG A 47 -17.99 -5.11 7.53
CA ARG A 47 -17.05 -4.38 6.68
C ARG A 47 -17.25 -4.72 5.19
N ASP A 48 -17.40 -6.00 4.86
CA ASP A 48 -17.67 -6.45 3.49
C ASP A 48 -19.01 -5.96 2.96
N LEU A 49 -20.07 -6.01 3.77
CA LEU A 49 -21.38 -5.49 3.41
C LEU A 49 -21.33 -3.97 3.17
N TYR A 50 -20.66 -3.22 4.04
CA TYR A 50 -20.49 -1.77 3.88
C TYR A 50 -19.82 -1.45 2.55
N PHE A 51 -18.67 -2.05 2.25
CA PHE A 51 -17.94 -1.75 1.00
C PHE A 51 -18.66 -2.22 -0.25
N ARG A 52 -19.45 -3.29 -0.16
CA ARG A 52 -20.34 -3.71 -1.25
C ARG A 52 -21.46 -2.69 -1.49
N ALA A 53 -22.13 -2.22 -0.44
CA ALA A 53 -23.23 -1.26 -0.55
C ALA A 53 -22.79 0.15 -0.97
N THR A 54 -21.58 0.55 -0.56
CA THR A 54 -21.06 1.92 -0.80
C THR A 54 -20.13 2.03 -1.99
N ARG A 55 -19.89 0.93 -2.71
CA ARG A 55 -18.88 0.81 -3.78
C ARG A 55 -18.97 1.91 -4.84
N ARG A 56 -20.18 2.21 -5.30
CA ARG A 56 -20.43 3.25 -6.32
C ARG A 56 -20.00 4.66 -5.87
N HIS A 57 -19.91 4.90 -4.56
CA HIS A 57 -19.62 6.22 -3.98
C HIS A 57 -18.21 6.33 -3.41
N ASN A 58 -17.55 5.20 -3.14
CA ASN A 58 -16.22 5.22 -2.52
C ASN A 58 -15.19 4.39 -3.26
N LEU A 59 -15.56 3.69 -4.33
CA LEU A 59 -14.69 2.83 -5.13
C LEU A 59 -14.02 1.73 -4.30
N GLY A 60 -14.71 1.28 -3.25
CA GLY A 60 -14.29 0.15 -2.43
C GLY A 60 -13.20 0.46 -1.40
N TRP A 61 -12.62 -0.61 -0.87
CA TRP A 61 -11.66 -0.54 0.21
C TRP A 61 -10.27 -0.10 -0.28
N LYS A 62 -9.54 0.73 0.48
CA LYS A 62 -8.25 1.30 0.02
C LYS A 62 -7.16 0.27 -0.27
N HIS A 63 -7.29 -0.92 0.30
CA HIS A 63 -6.33 -2.00 0.10
C HIS A 63 -6.80 -2.99 -0.96
N ALA A 64 -8.02 -2.88 -1.49
CA ALA A 64 -8.51 -3.74 -2.55
C ALA A 64 -7.66 -3.63 -3.82
N ALA A 65 -7.82 -4.59 -4.74
CA ALA A 65 -7.46 -4.38 -6.13
C ALA A 65 -8.24 -3.19 -6.69
N ALA A 66 -7.66 -2.53 -7.69
CA ALA A 66 -8.27 -1.38 -8.33
C ALA A 66 -9.69 -1.66 -8.85
N PRO A 67 -10.60 -0.66 -8.88
CA PRO A 67 -11.85 -0.78 -9.62
C PRO A 67 -11.55 -1.01 -11.11
N ARG A 68 -12.28 -1.93 -11.73
CA ARG A 68 -12.19 -2.22 -13.17
C ARG A 68 -12.81 -1.06 -13.98
N PRO A 69 -12.50 -0.91 -15.28
CA PRO A 69 -13.07 0.15 -16.11
C PRO A 69 -14.61 0.24 -16.07
N GLY A 70 -15.31 -0.89 -16.12
CA GLY A 70 -16.78 -0.90 -15.98
C GLY A 70 -17.27 -0.40 -14.61
N GLU A 71 -16.52 -0.67 -13.54
CA GLU A 71 -16.87 -0.20 -12.19
C GLU A 71 -16.64 1.31 -12.02
N LEU A 72 -15.68 1.87 -12.76
CA LEU A 72 -15.46 3.31 -12.84
C LEU A 72 -16.60 3.98 -13.62
N ALA A 73 -17.04 3.39 -14.73
CA ALA A 73 -18.17 3.89 -15.51
C ALA A 73 -19.49 3.88 -14.71
N ASP A 74 -19.69 2.89 -13.84
CA ASP A 74 -20.89 2.77 -12.99
C ASP A 74 -20.84 3.61 -11.71
N ALA A 75 -19.72 4.30 -11.45
CA ALA A 75 -19.52 5.10 -10.25
C ALA A 75 -20.51 6.27 -10.19
N ALA A 76 -20.97 6.58 -8.98
CA ALA A 76 -21.79 7.77 -8.70
C ALA A 76 -20.94 9.06 -8.68
N ILE A 77 -19.63 8.94 -8.89
CA ILE A 77 -18.66 10.03 -8.91
C ILE A 77 -17.93 9.93 -10.22
N ASP A 78 -17.80 11.05 -10.93
CA ASP A 78 -17.04 11.13 -12.17
C ASP A 78 -15.57 10.75 -11.92
N PRO A 79 -15.05 9.67 -12.55
CA PRO A 79 -13.65 9.26 -12.41
C PRO A 79 -12.65 10.34 -12.82
N SER A 80 -13.02 11.26 -13.73
CA SER A 80 -12.16 12.37 -14.17
C SER A 80 -11.96 13.43 -13.08
N GLU A 81 -12.83 13.47 -12.07
CA GLU A 81 -12.66 14.34 -10.89
C GLU A 81 -11.79 13.69 -9.80
N ILE A 82 -11.31 12.47 -10.00
CA ILE A 82 -10.58 11.68 -9.01
C ILE A 82 -9.14 11.48 -9.48
N LEU A 83 -8.20 12.01 -8.69
CA LEU A 83 -6.81 11.58 -8.76
C LEU A 83 -6.63 10.31 -7.92
N PHE A 84 -6.21 9.21 -8.54
CA PHE A 84 -5.84 7.98 -7.86
C PHE A 84 -4.38 8.04 -7.44
N LEU A 85 -4.14 8.10 -6.13
CA LEU A 85 -2.80 7.92 -5.57
C LEU A 85 -2.59 6.45 -5.26
N VAL A 86 -1.79 5.79 -6.09
CA VAL A 86 -1.47 4.36 -5.90
C VAL A 86 -0.09 4.26 -5.25
N LEU A 87 -0.04 3.65 -4.06
CA LEU A 87 1.18 3.52 -3.28
C LEU A 87 1.66 2.07 -3.29
N THR A 88 2.81 1.86 -3.91
CA THR A 88 3.52 0.58 -3.93
C THR A 88 4.71 0.64 -2.98
N LYS A 89 5.02 -0.47 -2.35
CA LYS A 89 6.23 -0.65 -1.55
C LYS A 89 7.07 -1.75 -2.16
N ASN A 90 8.39 -1.63 -2.05
CA ASN A 90 9.34 -2.65 -2.48
C ASN A 90 8.87 -4.04 -1.98
N PRO A 91 8.71 -5.03 -2.88
CA PRO A 91 8.04 -6.29 -2.54
C PRO A 91 8.76 -7.07 -1.44
N TYR A 92 10.10 -7.06 -1.44
CA TYR A 92 10.91 -7.75 -0.43
C TYR A 92 10.66 -7.17 0.98
N SER A 93 10.78 -5.84 1.11
CA SER A 93 10.54 -5.15 2.38
C SER A 93 9.06 -5.20 2.80
N TRP A 94 8.15 -5.26 1.82
CA TRP A 94 6.72 -5.42 2.02
C TRP A 94 6.38 -6.80 2.59
N LEU A 95 6.96 -7.88 2.05
CA LEU A 95 6.78 -9.25 2.54
C LEU A 95 7.21 -9.38 4.00
N LEU A 96 8.38 -8.84 4.37
CA LEU A 96 8.82 -8.78 5.77
C LEU A 96 7.82 -8.00 6.64
N SER A 97 7.31 -6.87 6.12
CA SER A 97 6.34 -6.05 6.84
C SER A 97 5.00 -6.75 7.02
N LEU A 98 4.55 -7.53 6.03
CA LEU A 98 3.33 -8.31 6.07
C LEU A 98 3.47 -9.51 7.00
N HIS A 99 4.60 -10.23 6.94
CA HIS A 99 4.90 -11.34 7.84
C HIS A 99 4.86 -10.92 9.32
N ARG A 100 5.46 -9.77 9.65
CA ARG A 100 5.43 -9.21 11.02
C ARG A 100 4.03 -8.82 11.48
N ARG A 101 3.18 -8.33 10.56
CA ARG A 101 1.82 -7.86 10.84
C ARG A 101 0.86 -8.38 9.77
N PRO A 102 0.50 -9.68 9.84
CA PRO A 102 -0.28 -10.36 8.81
C PRO A 102 -1.75 -10.05 9.01
N TYR A 103 -2.12 -8.78 8.86
CA TYR A 103 -3.49 -8.32 9.05
C TYR A 103 -4.43 -9.15 8.17
N HIS A 104 -5.45 -9.73 8.79
CA HIS A 104 -6.47 -10.57 8.16
C HIS A 104 -5.95 -11.83 7.44
N ALA A 105 -4.74 -12.29 7.79
CA ALA A 105 -4.34 -13.66 7.46
C ALA A 105 -5.18 -14.64 8.29
N LYS A 106 -5.57 -15.77 7.69
CA LYS A 106 -6.24 -16.86 8.42
C LYS A 106 -5.29 -17.53 9.42
N GLN A 107 -4.01 -17.63 9.06
CA GLN A 107 -2.98 -18.23 9.88
C GLN A 107 -1.78 -17.30 9.97
N ARG A 108 -1.16 -17.24 11.15
CA ARG A 108 0.11 -16.58 11.35
C ARG A 108 1.22 -17.62 11.30
N HIS A 109 2.16 -17.43 10.39
CA HIS A 109 3.37 -18.22 10.31
C HIS A 109 4.46 -17.54 11.15
N ARG A 110 5.26 -18.33 11.86
CA ARG A 110 6.45 -17.83 12.58
C ARG A 110 7.67 -17.77 11.66
N ASP A 111 7.76 -18.77 10.79
CA ASP A 111 8.83 -18.91 9.81
C ASP A 111 8.50 -18.12 8.54
N PHE A 112 9.46 -17.34 8.06
CA PHE A 112 9.27 -16.47 6.91
C PHE A 112 9.19 -17.26 5.60
N ASP A 113 9.98 -18.32 5.42
CA ASP A 113 9.96 -19.12 4.19
C ASP A 113 8.67 -19.93 4.05
N VAL A 114 8.13 -20.44 5.18
CA VAL A 114 6.79 -21.05 5.21
C VAL A 114 5.74 -20.00 4.83
N PHE A 115 5.83 -18.78 5.37
CA PHE A 115 4.92 -17.69 5.01
C PHE A 115 4.94 -17.39 3.51
N LEU A 116 6.13 -17.27 2.90
CA LEU A 116 6.29 -16.97 1.48
C LEU A 116 5.64 -18.01 0.55
N LYS A 117 5.50 -19.25 1.02
CA LYS A 117 4.96 -20.38 0.26
C LYS A 117 3.51 -20.70 0.62
N SER A 118 2.91 -19.98 1.56
CA SER A 118 1.57 -20.26 2.07
C SER A 118 0.49 -19.50 1.29
N PRO A 119 -0.68 -20.11 1.05
CA PRO A 119 -1.82 -19.42 0.44
C PRO A 119 -2.22 -18.16 1.19
N TRP A 120 -2.56 -17.11 0.44
CA TRP A 120 -3.08 -15.87 1.01
C TRP A 120 -4.59 -15.72 0.75
N PRO A 121 -5.45 -15.97 1.76
CA PRO A 121 -6.89 -15.79 1.64
C PRO A 121 -7.24 -14.30 1.59
N THR A 122 -8.24 -13.95 0.78
CA THR A 122 -8.72 -12.58 0.66
C THR A 122 -10.04 -12.37 1.40
N LEU A 123 -10.38 -11.12 1.66
CA LEU A 123 -11.68 -10.70 2.19
C LEU A 123 -12.64 -10.39 1.04
N GLY A 124 -13.95 -10.42 1.30
CA GLY A 124 -14.95 -10.16 0.25
C GLY A 124 -14.83 -8.77 -0.39
N ARG A 125 -14.28 -7.80 0.34
CA ARG A 125 -14.02 -6.42 -0.14
C ARG A 125 -12.70 -6.20 -0.88
N GLU A 126 -11.93 -7.24 -1.17
CA GLU A 126 -10.61 -7.13 -1.82
C GLU A 126 -10.66 -6.85 -3.33
N ASN A 127 -11.85 -6.91 -3.94
CA ASN A 127 -12.02 -6.81 -5.40
C ASN A 127 -11.13 -7.77 -6.21
N ALA A 128 -10.83 -8.93 -5.64
CA ALA A 128 -9.93 -9.91 -6.21
C ALA A 128 -10.52 -11.31 -6.03
N ARG A 129 -9.82 -12.31 -6.58
CA ARG A 129 -10.07 -13.73 -6.28
C ARG A 129 -10.08 -13.99 -4.77
N THR A 130 -10.74 -15.07 -4.33
CA THR A 130 -10.93 -15.43 -2.90
C THR A 130 -9.66 -15.89 -2.19
N SER A 131 -8.63 -16.28 -2.94
CA SER A 131 -7.30 -16.63 -2.42
C SER A 131 -6.24 -16.50 -3.50
N PHE A 132 -5.03 -16.17 -3.09
CA PHE A 132 -3.81 -16.28 -3.90
C PHE A 132 -2.98 -17.48 -3.44
N GLU A 133 -2.14 -17.99 -4.33
CA GLU A 133 -1.25 -19.13 -4.05
C GLU A 133 -0.16 -18.75 -3.05
N THR A 134 0.37 -17.52 -3.16
CA THR A 134 1.34 -16.96 -2.23
C THR A 134 1.07 -15.47 -1.95
N PRO A 135 1.69 -14.87 -0.91
CA PRO A 135 1.65 -13.43 -0.70
C PRO A 135 2.34 -12.65 -1.84
N ILE A 136 3.26 -13.26 -2.58
CA ILE A 136 3.92 -12.62 -3.74
C ILE A 136 2.90 -12.44 -4.87
N ASP A 137 2.04 -13.43 -5.12
CA ASP A 137 1.01 -13.32 -6.17
C ASP A 137 -0.05 -12.28 -5.83
N LEU A 138 -0.37 -12.11 -4.54
CA LEU A 138 -1.21 -11.02 -4.07
C LEU A 138 -0.59 -9.67 -4.43
N TRP A 139 0.70 -9.49 -4.15
CA TRP A 139 1.42 -8.26 -4.47
C TRP A 139 1.43 -8.00 -5.97
N ASN A 140 1.76 -8.99 -6.80
CA ASN A 140 1.75 -8.86 -8.26
C ASN A 140 0.37 -8.43 -8.75
N ALA A 141 -0.68 -9.19 -8.39
CA ALA A 141 -2.03 -8.96 -8.89
C ALA A 141 -2.58 -7.58 -8.51
N LYS A 142 -2.32 -7.12 -7.29
CA LYS A 142 -2.80 -5.80 -6.85
C LYS A 142 -2.04 -4.66 -7.48
N ASN A 143 -0.73 -4.73 -7.51
CA ASN A 143 0.06 -3.66 -8.11
C ASN A 143 -0.14 -3.57 -9.62
N ALA A 144 -0.30 -4.69 -10.31
CA ALA A 144 -0.75 -4.70 -11.70
C ALA A 144 -2.08 -3.96 -11.86
N SER A 145 -3.10 -4.31 -11.05
CA SER A 145 -4.41 -3.64 -11.12
C SER A 145 -4.33 -2.12 -10.88
N TYR A 146 -3.39 -1.66 -10.05
CA TYR A 146 -3.19 -0.24 -9.80
C TYR A 146 -2.62 0.50 -11.00
N LEU A 147 -1.72 -0.13 -11.75
CA LEU A 147 -1.20 0.46 -12.98
C LEU A 147 -2.22 0.44 -14.11
N ASP A 148 -3.07 -0.59 -14.16
CA ASP A 148 -4.14 -0.71 -15.16
C ASP A 148 -5.18 0.41 -15.07
N LEU A 149 -5.32 1.06 -13.90
CA LEU A 149 -6.17 2.24 -13.74
C LEU A 149 -5.80 3.39 -14.69
N ALA A 150 -4.54 3.51 -15.07
CA ALA A 150 -4.07 4.58 -15.94
C ALA A 150 -4.74 4.54 -17.33
N ALA A 151 -5.35 3.41 -17.71
CA ALA A 151 -6.11 3.29 -18.96
C ALA A 151 -7.45 4.07 -18.95
N GLY A 152 -7.99 4.42 -17.77
CA GLY A 152 -9.31 5.04 -17.67
C GLY A 152 -9.48 6.07 -16.56
N ALA A 153 -8.40 6.42 -15.84
CA ALA A 153 -8.43 7.40 -14.77
C ALA A 153 -7.08 8.12 -14.63
N GLU A 154 -7.10 9.28 -13.99
CA GLU A 154 -5.88 10.00 -13.63
C GLU A 154 -5.19 9.29 -12.46
N VAL A 155 -3.97 8.80 -12.69
CA VAL A 155 -3.19 8.03 -11.70
C VAL A 155 -1.86 8.70 -11.43
N LEU A 156 -1.52 8.85 -10.16
CA LEU A 156 -0.17 9.14 -9.69
C LEU A 156 0.35 7.93 -8.91
N ALA A 157 1.24 7.17 -9.56
CA ALA A 157 1.95 6.07 -8.95
C ALA A 157 3.12 6.56 -8.09
N LEU A 158 3.17 6.09 -6.85
CA LEU A 158 4.16 6.47 -5.85
C LEU A 158 4.81 5.22 -5.28
N ARG A 159 6.14 5.25 -5.14
CA ARG A 159 6.86 4.31 -4.30
C ARG A 159 6.87 4.81 -2.86
N TYR A 160 6.68 3.90 -1.91
CA TYR A 160 6.75 4.21 -0.49
C TYR A 160 8.12 4.78 -0.11
N GLU A 161 9.17 4.29 -0.75
CA GLU A 161 10.54 4.75 -0.54
C GLU A 161 10.73 6.20 -1.01
N ASP A 162 10.11 6.61 -2.12
CA ASP A 162 10.14 8.00 -2.57
C ASP A 162 9.34 8.91 -1.64
N LEU A 163 8.19 8.43 -1.17
CA LEU A 163 7.38 9.11 -0.17
C LEU A 163 8.13 9.33 1.15
N LEU A 164 8.90 8.34 1.59
CA LEU A 164 9.75 8.50 2.76
C LEU A 164 10.91 9.45 2.49
N ARG A 165 11.54 9.39 1.31
CA ARG A 165 12.71 10.19 0.95
C ARG A 165 12.38 11.68 0.89
N ASN A 166 11.34 12.05 0.15
CA ASN A 166 10.95 13.42 -0.09
C ASN A 166 9.42 13.62 -0.01
N PRO A 167 8.82 13.55 1.18
CA PRO A 167 7.37 13.71 1.35
C PRO A 167 6.88 15.08 0.87
N PHE A 168 7.68 16.13 1.05
CA PHE A 168 7.30 17.49 0.67
C PHE A 168 7.35 17.74 -0.84
N GLY A 169 8.27 17.10 -1.55
CA GLY A 169 8.28 17.13 -3.03
C GLY A 169 7.02 16.51 -3.64
N ILE A 170 6.46 15.47 -3.01
CA ILE A 170 5.17 14.90 -3.43
C ILE A 170 4.03 15.90 -3.20
N LEU A 171 3.99 16.56 -2.04
CA LEU A 171 2.98 17.58 -1.75
C LEU A 171 3.09 18.78 -2.71
N ASP A 172 4.30 19.25 -3.00
CA ASP A 172 4.53 20.33 -3.95
C ASP A 172 4.07 19.94 -5.36
N ARG A 173 4.40 18.72 -5.81
CA ARG A 173 3.91 18.16 -7.09
C ARG A 173 2.38 18.15 -7.14
N LEU A 174 1.71 17.76 -6.05
CA LEU A 174 0.25 17.75 -5.96
C LEU A 174 -0.35 19.15 -6.06
N VAL A 175 0.24 20.15 -5.38
CA VAL A 175 -0.20 21.55 -5.46
C VAL A 175 -0.02 22.10 -6.87
N ARG A 176 1.17 21.91 -7.47
CA ARG A 176 1.53 22.51 -8.76
C ARG A 176 0.88 21.85 -9.95
N THR A 177 0.81 20.52 -9.96
CA THR A 177 0.36 19.75 -11.14
C THR A 177 -1.13 19.48 -11.10
N HIS A 178 -1.68 19.20 -9.91
CA HIS A 178 -3.07 18.78 -9.73
C HIS A 178 -3.94 19.84 -9.04
N ARG A 179 -3.41 21.08 -8.92
CA ARG A 179 -4.12 22.28 -8.44
C ARG A 179 -4.77 22.11 -7.06
N PHE A 180 -4.21 21.26 -6.19
CA PHE A 180 -4.65 21.18 -4.81
C PHE A 180 -4.19 22.43 -4.04
N GLU A 181 -5.03 22.91 -3.12
CA GLU A 181 -4.63 24.01 -2.23
C GLU A 181 -3.80 23.51 -1.04
N ALA A 182 -2.69 24.19 -0.78
CA ALA A 182 -1.95 24.00 0.46
C ALA A 182 -2.80 24.47 1.65
N ARG A 183 -2.92 23.61 2.66
CA ARG A 183 -3.47 23.95 3.98
C ARG A 183 -2.40 24.55 4.89
N ARG A 184 -1.14 24.17 4.72
CA ARG A 184 0.01 24.63 5.49
C ARG A 184 1.14 25.06 4.56
N SER A 185 1.83 26.12 4.93
CA SER A 185 3.07 26.59 4.31
C SER A 185 3.96 27.14 5.43
N PRO A 186 5.12 26.53 5.73
CA PRO A 186 5.68 25.34 5.09
C PRO A 186 4.84 24.07 5.35
N PHE A 187 5.06 23.02 4.54
CA PHE A 187 4.51 21.70 4.83
C PHE A 187 5.15 21.10 6.08
N GLU A 188 4.39 20.25 6.76
CA GLU A 188 4.81 19.58 7.99
C GLU A 188 4.75 18.05 7.82
N ASN A 189 5.75 17.37 8.39
CA ASN A 189 5.79 15.92 8.36
C ASN A 189 4.93 15.30 9.49
N ILE A 190 4.72 13.99 9.42
CA ILE A 190 4.15 13.19 10.51
C ILE A 190 5.31 12.50 11.23
N GLU A 191 5.66 12.99 12.41
CA GLU A 191 6.79 12.46 13.20
C GLU A 191 6.43 11.18 13.95
N GLU A 192 5.19 11.09 14.44
CA GLU A 192 4.68 9.93 15.16
C GLU A 192 4.37 8.76 14.23
N ALA A 193 4.67 7.54 14.68
CA ALA A 193 4.32 6.35 13.93
C ALA A 193 2.83 6.26 13.60
N ALA A 194 2.56 5.78 12.38
CA ALA A 194 1.21 5.58 11.90
C ALA A 194 0.44 4.47 12.65
N LYS A 195 1.16 3.54 13.31
CA LYS A 195 0.61 2.30 13.86
C LYS A 195 0.69 2.28 15.41
N PRO A 196 -0.37 1.84 16.13
CA PRO A 196 -0.42 1.88 17.60
C PRO A 196 0.69 1.12 18.34
N GLY A 197 1.25 0.06 17.73
CA GLY A 197 2.34 -0.73 18.31
C GLY A 197 3.74 -0.25 17.94
N ASP A 198 3.86 0.92 17.29
CA ASP A 198 5.11 1.56 16.92
C ASP A 198 5.25 2.94 17.58
N ARG A 199 4.54 3.23 18.68
CA ARG A 199 4.54 4.57 19.29
C ARG A 199 5.93 5.06 19.71
N ASP A 200 6.83 4.12 20.02
CA ASP A 200 8.22 4.42 20.35
C ASP A 200 9.10 4.66 19.11
N ARG A 201 8.58 4.36 17.90
CA ARG A 201 9.25 4.60 16.63
C ARG A 201 8.89 5.97 16.07
N ARG A 202 9.89 6.66 15.55
CA ARG A 202 9.77 7.96 14.88
C ARG A 202 9.88 7.80 13.37
N SER A 203 9.55 8.87 12.65
CA SER A 203 9.73 8.96 11.19
C SER A 203 11.16 8.60 10.76
N SER A 204 12.16 9.00 11.55
CA SER A 204 13.58 8.67 11.34
C SER A 204 13.83 7.16 11.28
N ASP A 205 13.26 6.37 12.20
CA ASP A 205 13.51 4.92 12.27
C ASP A 205 13.02 4.21 11.01
N TYR A 206 11.88 4.67 10.46
CA TYR A 206 11.36 4.13 9.21
C TYR A 206 12.23 4.54 8.03
N ARG A 207 12.69 5.79 7.97
CA ARG A 207 13.60 6.26 6.92
C ARG A 207 14.89 5.45 6.93
N ASP A 208 15.52 5.27 8.08
CA ASP A 208 16.76 4.53 8.22
C ASP A 208 16.58 3.06 7.82
N TYR A 209 15.48 2.44 8.25
CA TYR A 209 15.20 1.05 7.92
C TYR A 209 14.95 0.83 6.43
N TYR A 210 14.11 1.65 5.79
CA TYR A 210 13.72 1.45 4.38
C TYR A 210 14.67 2.07 3.37
N LEU A 211 15.12 3.32 3.60
CA LEU A 211 16.01 4.03 2.69
C LEU A 211 17.47 3.56 2.83
N GLY A 212 17.89 3.14 4.03
CA GLY A 212 19.17 2.49 4.26
C GLY A 212 19.15 0.98 3.99
N GLU A 213 18.02 0.45 3.50
CA GLU A 213 17.84 -0.95 3.10
C GLU A 213 18.25 -2.00 4.15
N ARG A 214 18.20 -1.66 5.45
CA ARG A 214 18.59 -2.57 6.55
C ARG A 214 17.78 -3.86 6.56
N TRP A 215 16.57 -3.83 6.01
CA TRP A 215 15.70 -4.99 5.82
C TRP A 215 16.30 -6.09 4.95
N LYS A 216 17.28 -5.80 4.08
CA LYS A 216 17.95 -6.81 3.25
C LYS A 216 18.65 -7.88 4.09
N GLN A 217 19.14 -7.51 5.27
CA GLN A 217 19.82 -8.42 6.21
C GLN A 217 18.89 -9.50 6.81
N GLU A 218 17.58 -9.36 6.62
CA GLU A 218 16.57 -10.30 7.11
C GLU A 218 16.16 -11.34 6.05
N LEU A 219 16.74 -11.29 4.86
CA LEU A 219 16.39 -12.16 3.75
C LEU A 219 17.52 -13.14 3.48
N SER A 220 17.21 -14.43 3.52
CA SER A 220 18.17 -15.46 3.11
C SER A 220 18.29 -15.52 1.58
N PRO A 221 19.42 -16.02 1.04
CA PRO A 221 19.55 -16.30 -0.38
C PRO A 221 18.43 -17.18 -0.94
N SER A 222 17.99 -18.21 -0.20
CA SER A 222 16.87 -19.06 -0.60
C SER A 222 15.53 -18.32 -0.63
N SER A 223 15.29 -17.43 0.33
CA SER A 223 14.08 -16.59 0.34
C SER A 223 14.09 -15.63 -0.86
N LEU A 224 15.24 -15.01 -1.17
CA LEU A 224 15.40 -14.13 -2.32
C LEU A 224 15.15 -14.86 -3.63
N ALA A 225 15.76 -16.04 -3.81
CA ALA A 225 15.56 -16.85 -5.01
C ALA A 225 14.08 -17.24 -5.19
N TRP A 226 13.38 -17.61 -4.10
CA TRP A 226 11.96 -17.91 -4.13
C TRP A 226 11.09 -16.70 -4.46
N ILE A 227 11.38 -15.54 -3.87
CA ILE A 227 10.64 -14.31 -4.18
C ILE A 227 10.83 -13.95 -5.66
N ASN A 228 12.07 -13.97 -6.15
CA ASN A 228 12.40 -13.63 -7.53
C ASN A 228 11.72 -14.55 -8.55
N SER A 229 11.59 -15.86 -8.24
CA SER A 229 10.94 -16.80 -9.15
C SER A 229 9.43 -16.59 -9.28
N ARG A 230 8.82 -15.83 -8.37
CA ARG A 230 7.38 -15.53 -8.35
C ARG A 230 7.04 -14.08 -8.70
N LEU A 231 8.00 -13.15 -8.62
CA LEU A 231 7.77 -11.76 -8.98
C LEU A 231 7.56 -11.62 -10.50
N ASP A 232 6.58 -10.81 -10.86
CA ASP A 232 6.36 -10.40 -12.24
C ASP A 232 7.43 -9.37 -12.62
N GLN A 233 8.32 -9.74 -13.54
CA GLN A 233 9.49 -8.93 -13.90
C GLN A 233 9.10 -7.64 -14.64
N ASP A 234 8.12 -7.72 -15.55
CA ASP A 234 7.62 -6.57 -16.30
C ASP A 234 6.98 -5.56 -15.33
N LEU A 235 6.23 -6.06 -14.35
CA LEU A 235 5.65 -5.24 -13.30
C LEU A 235 6.72 -4.60 -12.41
N MET A 236 7.76 -5.34 -12.05
CA MET A 236 8.90 -4.83 -11.27
C MET A 236 9.62 -3.69 -11.99
N GLU A 237 9.87 -3.84 -13.30
CA GLU A 237 10.48 -2.81 -14.14
C GLU A 237 9.60 -1.55 -14.20
N ARG A 238 8.29 -1.72 -14.50
CA ARG A 238 7.33 -0.60 -14.55
C ARG A 238 7.22 0.16 -13.24
N LEU A 239 7.38 -0.54 -12.11
CA LEU A 239 7.37 0.07 -10.78
C LEU A 239 8.75 0.58 -10.33
N GLY A 240 9.81 0.37 -11.12
CA GLY A 240 11.16 0.82 -10.82
C GLY A 240 11.78 0.10 -9.61
N TYR A 241 11.51 -1.19 -9.45
CA TYR A 241 12.16 -2.04 -8.46
C TYR A 241 13.09 -3.06 -9.14
N PRO A 242 14.41 -2.99 -8.93
CA PRO A 242 15.31 -4.02 -9.43
C PRO A 242 15.14 -5.32 -8.63
N LEU A 243 15.32 -6.46 -9.29
CA LEU A 243 15.49 -7.73 -8.60
C LEU A 243 16.79 -7.72 -7.80
N ILE A 244 16.76 -8.32 -6.61
CA ILE A 244 17.94 -8.50 -5.77
C ILE A 244 18.62 -9.80 -6.18
N ASP A 245 19.91 -9.74 -6.48
CA ASP A 245 20.72 -10.93 -6.73
C ASP A 245 20.84 -11.77 -5.43
N PRO A 246 20.32 -13.02 -5.41
CA PRO A 246 20.44 -13.90 -4.25
C PRO A 246 21.89 -14.28 -3.91
N ALA A 247 22.82 -14.15 -4.86
CA ALA A 247 24.23 -14.50 -4.70
C ALA A 247 25.13 -13.33 -4.31
N ALA A 248 24.57 -12.11 -4.19
CA ALA A 248 25.34 -10.95 -3.77
C ALA A 248 25.90 -11.17 -2.33
N PRO A 249 27.19 -10.84 -2.09
CA PRO A 249 27.78 -11.02 -0.77
C PRO A 249 26.99 -10.24 0.29
N GLU A 250 26.75 -10.83 1.47
CA GLU A 250 26.14 -10.13 2.60
C GLU A 250 26.92 -8.84 2.84
N ALA A 251 26.24 -7.69 2.73
CA ALA A 251 26.84 -6.42 3.15
C ALA A 251 27.28 -6.59 4.61
N PRO A 252 28.49 -6.15 4.98
CA PRO A 252 29.05 -6.41 6.30
C PRO A 252 28.04 -5.99 7.38
N ARG A 253 27.75 -6.92 8.29
CA ARG A 253 26.94 -6.62 9.47
C ARG A 253 27.73 -5.61 10.30
N ASN A 254 27.33 -4.34 10.26
CA ASN A 254 27.91 -3.36 11.17
C ASN A 254 27.65 -3.83 12.61
N PRO A 255 28.69 -3.89 13.46
CA PRO A 255 28.60 -4.37 14.84
C PRO A 255 27.65 -3.53 15.70
#